data_AF-A0A7C3U8Q7-F1
#
_entry.id   AF-A0A7C3U8Q7-F1
#
_cell.length_a   1.000
_cell.length_b   1.000
_cell.length_c   1.000
_cell.angle_alpha   90.00
_cell.angle_beta   90.00
_cell.angle_gamma   90.00
#
_symmetry.space_group_name_H-M   'P 1'
#
loop_
_entity.id
_entity.type
_entity.pdbx_description
1 polymer ?
#
loop_
_entity_poly.entity_id
_entity_poly.type
_entity_poly.pdbx_seq_one_letter_code
_entity_poly.pdbx_strand_id
1 'polypeptide(L)'
;MFEEKTSIGKKLREALKPTPLRKRITLSLSTMKIQLKRLDNTLRQLEQRDKRLYDRCVKAFHEKNQAMAAMYANECAEIRKIAKMTLASQLALERVALRLETIREFGDIAYGMNAAAKVVNMIKDNLQNIIPEVSMKLEEVNDSLQSMILEVGEATESTLSMEASSEEAEKILAEANTLAEQKLRDAFPELPAVSAEEPGAKAAER
;
A
#
# COMPACT_ATOMS: atom_id res chain seq x y z
N MET A 1 47.10 30.70 -31.53
CA MET A 1 45.66 30.38 -31.54
C MET A 1 45.38 29.49 -30.34
N PHE A 2 44.42 29.88 -29.51
CA PHE A 2 44.10 29.21 -28.23
C PHE A 2 43.33 27.91 -28.50
N GLU A 3 43.78 26.81 -27.92
CA GLU A 3 43.03 25.54 -27.90
C GLU A 3 41.82 25.65 -26.98
N GLU A 4 40.65 25.35 -27.53
CA GLU A 4 39.35 25.46 -26.88
C GLU A 4 39.17 24.30 -25.88
N LYS A 5 39.48 24.55 -24.60
CA LYS A 5 39.19 23.62 -23.48
C LYS A 5 37.70 23.63 -23.12
N THR A 6 36.84 23.21 -24.04
CA THR A 6 35.40 23.01 -23.78
C THR A 6 35.09 21.52 -23.81
N SER A 7 35.20 20.79 -22.68
CA SER A 7 34.58 19.46 -22.68
C SER A 7 34.31 18.78 -21.34
N ILE A 8 35.15 18.88 -20.32
CA ILE A 8 35.03 17.92 -19.20
C ILE A 8 33.93 18.33 -18.20
N GLY A 9 33.91 19.59 -17.76
CA GLY A 9 32.88 20.07 -16.83
C GLY A 9 31.48 20.15 -17.42
N LYS A 10 31.35 20.37 -18.73
CA LYS A 10 30.06 20.40 -19.44
C LYS A 10 29.50 18.99 -19.63
N LYS A 11 30.35 18.01 -19.99
CA LYS A 11 29.99 16.58 -20.07
C LYS A 11 29.61 16.01 -18.70
N LEU A 12 30.32 16.39 -17.64
CA LEU A 12 29.98 15.98 -16.27
C LEU A 12 28.63 16.57 -15.82
N ARG A 13 28.37 17.85 -16.14
CA ARG A 13 27.09 18.51 -15.85
C ARG A 13 25.93 17.97 -16.70
N GLU A 14 26.17 17.53 -17.92
CA GLU A 14 25.18 16.87 -18.78
C GLU A 14 24.88 15.44 -18.30
N ALA A 15 25.88 14.67 -17.89
CA ALA A 15 25.70 13.35 -17.29
C ALA A 15 24.96 13.40 -15.92
N LEU A 16 25.07 14.52 -15.21
CA LEU A 16 24.38 14.77 -13.94
C LEU A 16 22.95 15.33 -14.09
N LYS A 17 22.53 15.77 -15.29
CA LYS A 17 21.14 16.21 -15.48
C LYS A 17 20.25 14.96 -15.44
N PRO A 18 19.27 14.87 -14.51
CA PRO A 18 18.40 13.72 -14.46
C PRO A 18 17.62 13.62 -15.77
N THR A 19 17.67 12.44 -16.38
CA THR A 19 16.88 12.11 -17.57
C THR A 19 15.40 12.37 -17.30
N PRO A 20 14.57 12.62 -18.35
CA PRO A 20 13.12 12.77 -18.18
C PRO A 20 12.50 11.64 -17.34
N LEU A 21 12.94 10.40 -17.58
CA LEU A 21 12.57 9.21 -16.80
C LEU A 21 12.92 9.35 -15.31
N ARG A 22 14.18 9.67 -14.97
CA ARG A 22 14.61 9.84 -13.56
C ARG A 22 13.82 10.93 -12.84
N LYS A 23 13.50 12.04 -13.53
CA LYS A 23 12.66 13.11 -12.97
C LYS A 23 11.26 12.61 -12.64
N ARG A 24 10.62 11.91 -13.58
CA ARG A 24 9.27 11.34 -13.39
C ARG A 24 9.22 10.32 -12.27
N ILE A 25 10.20 9.39 -12.20
CA ILE A 25 10.32 8.44 -11.08
C ILE A 25 10.46 9.20 -9.74
N THR A 26 11.25 10.28 -9.71
CA THR A 26 11.41 11.10 -8.51
C THR A 26 10.10 11.77 -8.08
N LEU A 27 9.31 12.27 -9.03
CA LEU A 27 7.99 12.83 -8.75
C LEU A 27 7.03 11.76 -8.22
N SER A 28 6.96 10.59 -8.87
CA SER A 28 6.17 9.46 -8.41
C SER A 28 6.54 9.04 -6.99
N LEU A 29 7.84 8.90 -6.69
CA LEU A 29 8.34 8.60 -5.34
C LEU A 29 7.93 9.65 -4.31
N SER A 30 8.00 10.94 -4.67
CA SER A 30 7.56 12.03 -3.80
C SER A 30 6.07 11.92 -3.48
N THR A 31 5.23 11.67 -4.49
CA THR A 31 3.79 11.47 -4.30
C THR A 31 3.52 10.25 -3.42
N MET A 32 4.20 9.12 -3.66
CA MET A 32 4.06 7.90 -2.86
C MET A 32 4.43 8.13 -1.39
N LYS A 33 5.53 8.85 -1.11
CA LYS A 33 5.93 9.19 0.27
C LYS A 33 4.88 10.03 1.00
N ILE A 34 4.23 10.95 0.31
CA ILE A 34 3.11 11.72 0.88
C ILE A 34 1.94 10.78 1.20
N GLN A 35 1.59 9.87 0.29
CA GLN A 35 0.50 8.92 0.51
C GLN A 35 0.81 7.93 1.64
N LEU A 36 2.04 7.45 1.77
CA LEU A 36 2.49 6.61 2.89
C LEU A 36 2.25 7.31 4.24
N LYS A 37 2.57 8.60 4.34
CA LYS A 37 2.30 9.38 5.55
C LYS A 37 0.80 9.53 5.82
N ARG A 38 -0.04 9.61 4.79
CA ARG A 38 -1.50 9.63 4.95
C ARG A 38 -2.02 8.30 5.46
N LEU A 39 -1.56 7.19 4.90
CA LEU A 39 -1.90 5.84 5.37
C LEU A 39 -1.52 5.63 6.84
N ASP A 40 -0.32 6.06 7.26
CA ASP A 40 0.11 6.03 8.66
C ASP A 40 -0.82 6.85 9.57
N ASN A 41 -1.21 8.06 9.16
CA ASN A 41 -2.16 8.86 9.91
C ASN A 41 -3.54 8.18 10.02
N THR A 42 -4.02 7.57 8.93
CA THR A 42 -5.29 6.82 8.93
C THR A 42 -5.23 5.61 9.86
N LEU A 43 -4.13 4.86 9.87
CA LEU A 43 -3.94 3.73 10.80
C LEU A 43 -4.06 4.18 12.25
N ARG A 44 -3.38 5.27 12.64
CA ARG A 44 -3.47 5.82 14.00
C ARG A 44 -4.90 6.23 14.37
N GLN A 45 -5.67 6.75 13.42
CA GLN A 45 -7.07 7.09 13.65
C GLN A 45 -7.94 5.85 13.85
N LEU A 46 -7.70 4.80 13.07
CA LEU A 46 -8.40 3.51 13.19
C LEU A 46 -8.09 2.86 14.54
N GLU A 47 -6.83 2.83 14.97
CA GLU A 47 -6.41 2.33 16.29
C GLU A 47 -7.10 3.06 17.44
N GLN A 48 -7.13 4.41 17.40
CA GLN A 48 -7.83 5.21 18.42
C GLN A 48 -9.34 4.97 18.42
N ARG A 49 -9.92 4.65 17.26
CA ARG A 49 -11.35 4.37 17.14
C ARG A 49 -11.67 2.96 17.65
N ASP A 50 -10.86 1.96 17.33
CA ASP A 50 -10.96 0.60 17.86
C ASP A 50 -10.86 0.61 19.39
N LYS A 51 -9.85 1.28 19.96
CA LYS A 51 -9.69 1.37 21.41
C LYS A 51 -10.92 1.93 22.12
N ARG A 52 -11.54 2.98 21.56
CA ARG A 52 -12.77 3.57 22.12
C ARG A 52 -13.96 2.62 22.04
N LEU A 53 -14.08 1.83 20.99
CA LEU A 53 -15.15 0.84 20.86
C LEU A 53 -14.89 -0.38 21.75
N TYR A 54 -13.64 -0.80 21.87
CA TYR A 54 -13.19 -1.83 22.80
C TYR A 54 -13.57 -1.49 24.24
N ASP A 55 -13.22 -0.28 24.72
CA ASP A 55 -13.54 0.16 26.08
C ASP A 55 -15.06 0.14 26.34
N ARG A 56 -15.86 0.50 25.33
CA ARG A 56 -17.34 0.44 25.38
C ARG A 56 -17.87 -0.99 25.38
N CYS A 57 -17.26 -1.88 24.58
CA CYS A 57 -17.57 -3.30 24.53
C CYS A 57 -17.36 -3.94 25.91
N VAL A 58 -16.20 -3.71 26.51
CA VAL A 58 -15.86 -4.21 27.85
C VAL A 58 -16.84 -3.68 28.91
N LYS A 59 -17.16 -2.38 28.87
CA LYS A 59 -18.15 -1.79 29.77
C LYS A 59 -19.53 -2.45 29.63
N ALA A 60 -20.04 -2.58 28.40
CA ALA A 60 -21.33 -3.21 28.13
C ALA A 60 -21.36 -4.69 28.58
N PHE A 61 -20.24 -5.40 28.41
CA PHE A 61 -20.08 -6.77 28.88
C PHE A 61 -20.20 -6.88 30.40
N HIS A 62 -19.52 -6.00 31.16
CA HIS A 62 -19.62 -5.96 32.62
C HIS A 62 -21.02 -5.58 33.12
N GLU A 63 -21.72 -4.71 32.39
CA GLU A 63 -23.12 -4.35 32.65
C GLU A 63 -24.11 -5.46 32.25
N LYS A 64 -23.62 -6.61 31.76
CA LYS A 64 -24.42 -7.75 31.25
C LYS A 64 -25.33 -7.38 30.08
N ASN A 65 -25.03 -6.29 29.38
CA ASN A 65 -25.74 -5.86 28.18
C ASN A 65 -25.13 -6.51 26.94
N GLN A 66 -25.48 -7.78 26.71
CA GLN A 66 -24.91 -8.60 25.64
C GLN A 66 -25.17 -8.01 24.24
N ALA A 67 -26.35 -7.43 24.01
CA ALA A 67 -26.68 -6.82 22.72
C ALA A 67 -25.73 -5.65 22.38
N MET A 68 -25.43 -4.77 23.34
CA MET A 68 -24.50 -3.67 23.14
C MET A 68 -23.04 -4.15 23.06
N ALA A 69 -22.65 -5.14 23.86
CA ALA A 69 -21.31 -5.73 23.79
C ALA A 69 -21.04 -6.34 22.40
N ALA A 70 -22.00 -7.11 21.86
CA ALA A 70 -21.92 -7.69 20.53
C ALA A 70 -21.88 -6.63 19.41
N MET A 71 -22.72 -5.58 19.51
CA MET A 71 -22.69 -4.47 18.56
C MET A 71 -21.30 -3.80 18.51
N TYR A 72 -20.71 -3.45 19.66
CA TYR A 72 -19.39 -2.83 19.69
C TYR A 72 -18.28 -3.78 19.21
N ALA A 73 -18.37 -5.07 19.52
CA ALA A 73 -17.41 -6.06 19.03
C ALA A 73 -17.41 -6.18 17.50
N ASN A 74 -18.59 -6.17 16.87
CA ASN A 74 -18.72 -6.19 15.42
C ASN A 74 -18.10 -4.95 14.77
N GLU A 75 -18.31 -3.76 15.35
CA GLU A 75 -17.69 -2.53 14.87
C GLU A 75 -16.16 -2.54 15.03
N CYS A 76 -15.63 -3.10 16.12
CA CYS A 76 -14.18 -3.33 16.26
C CYS A 76 -13.65 -4.24 15.14
N ALA A 77 -14.36 -5.33 14.83
CA ALA A 77 -13.95 -6.25 13.78
C ALA A 77 -13.88 -5.57 12.39
N GLU A 78 -14.87 -4.74 12.05
CA GLU A 78 -14.86 -3.97 10.80
C GLU A 78 -13.72 -2.95 10.75
N ILE A 79 -13.46 -2.23 11.85
CA ILE A 79 -12.32 -1.30 11.92
C ILE A 79 -10.99 -2.05 11.75
N ARG A 80 -10.82 -3.22 12.37
CA ARG A 80 -9.61 -4.04 12.26
C ARG A 80 -9.41 -4.56 10.83
N LYS A 81 -10.49 -4.93 10.15
CA LYS A 81 -10.45 -5.31 8.73
C LYS A 81 -9.95 -4.16 7.86
N ILE A 82 -10.46 -2.95 8.10
CA ILE A 82 -10.02 -1.74 7.40
C ILE A 82 -8.55 -1.41 7.72
N ALA A 83 -8.14 -1.52 8.99
CA ALA A 83 -6.76 -1.33 9.42
C ALA A 83 -5.81 -2.32 8.73
N LYS A 84 -6.23 -3.59 8.57
CA LYS A 84 -5.45 -4.62 7.87
C LYS A 84 -5.21 -4.24 6.42
N MET A 85 -6.28 -3.88 5.71
CA MET A 85 -6.17 -3.46 4.31
C MET A 85 -5.29 -2.22 4.17
N THR A 86 -5.43 -1.25 5.07
CA THR A 86 -4.63 0.00 5.06
C THR A 86 -3.15 -0.28 5.30
N LEU A 87 -2.82 -1.13 6.29
CA LEU A 87 -1.44 -1.48 6.61
C LEU A 87 -0.80 -2.34 5.52
N ALA A 88 -1.52 -3.31 4.95
CA ALA A 88 -1.02 -4.11 3.83
C ALA A 88 -0.71 -3.22 2.62
N SER A 89 -1.61 -2.29 2.28
CA SER A 89 -1.40 -1.30 1.24
C SER A 89 -0.19 -0.41 1.51
N GLN A 90 0.02 0.03 2.75
CA GLN A 90 1.20 0.81 3.13
C GLN A 90 2.49 0.01 2.90
N LEU A 91 2.57 -1.23 3.40
CA LEU A 91 3.77 -2.08 3.28
C LEU A 91 4.09 -2.41 1.82
N ALA A 92 3.07 -2.72 1.02
CA ALA A 92 3.24 -2.95 -0.41
C ALA A 92 3.73 -1.69 -1.13
N LEU A 93 3.18 -0.50 -0.78
CA LEU A 93 3.61 0.77 -1.36
C LEU A 93 5.04 1.14 -0.98
N GLU A 94 5.47 0.87 0.26
CA GLU A 94 6.86 1.00 0.71
C GLU A 94 7.79 0.11 -0.12
N ARG A 95 7.40 -1.15 -0.35
CA ARG A 95 8.15 -2.08 -1.18
C ARG A 95 8.33 -1.57 -2.61
N VAL A 96 7.28 -1.03 -3.22
CA VAL A 96 7.36 -0.43 -4.56
C VAL A 96 8.27 0.80 -4.57
N ALA A 97 8.17 1.67 -3.56
CA ALA A 97 8.99 2.86 -3.48
C ALA A 97 10.50 2.50 -3.45
N LEU A 98 10.90 1.52 -2.64
CA LEU A 98 12.29 1.04 -2.61
C LEU A 98 12.76 0.50 -3.96
N ARG A 99 11.88 -0.19 -4.70
CA ARG A 99 12.19 -0.68 -6.04
C ARG A 99 12.38 0.47 -7.03
N LEU A 100 11.49 1.46 -7.03
CA LEU A 100 11.61 2.64 -7.88
C LEU A 100 12.85 3.48 -7.54
N GLU A 101 13.27 3.53 -6.28
CA GLU A 101 14.55 4.14 -5.87
C GLU A 101 15.74 3.38 -6.49
N THR A 102 15.71 2.05 -6.47
CA THR A 102 16.73 1.21 -7.12
C THR A 102 16.78 1.45 -8.64
N ILE A 103 15.62 1.49 -9.31
CA ILE A 103 15.54 1.76 -10.76
C ILE A 103 16.09 3.16 -11.08
N ARG A 104 15.74 4.17 -10.28
CA ARG A 104 16.26 5.54 -10.44
C ARG A 104 17.79 5.58 -10.35
N GLU A 105 18.37 4.87 -9.39
CA GLU A 105 19.80 4.92 -9.06
C GLU A 105 20.65 4.10 -10.03
N PHE A 106 20.26 2.86 -10.28
CA PHE A 106 21.07 1.89 -11.02
C PHE A 106 20.67 1.77 -12.49
N GLY A 107 19.58 2.41 -12.93
CA GLY A 107 19.21 2.57 -14.34
C GLY A 107 18.82 1.27 -15.06
N ASP A 108 18.71 0.18 -14.31
CA ASP A 108 18.37 -1.13 -14.84
C ASP A 108 16.85 -1.36 -14.78
N ILE A 109 16.36 -2.18 -15.71
CA ILE A 109 15.13 -2.97 -15.63
C ILE A 109 13.78 -2.27 -15.90
N ALA A 110 13.42 -2.13 -17.19
CA ALA A 110 12.04 -1.89 -17.64
C ALA A 110 11.02 -2.91 -17.07
N TYR A 111 11.45 -4.15 -16.80
CA TYR A 111 10.65 -5.18 -16.14
C TYR A 111 10.26 -4.80 -14.69
N GLY A 112 11.12 -4.10 -13.95
CA GLY A 112 10.82 -3.68 -12.58
C GLY A 112 9.77 -2.57 -12.49
N MET A 113 9.64 -1.76 -13.54
CA MET A 113 8.60 -0.72 -13.63
C MET A 113 7.21 -1.33 -13.83
N ASN A 114 7.08 -2.39 -14.63
CA ASN A 114 5.81 -3.09 -14.84
C ASN A 114 5.23 -3.66 -13.54
N ALA A 115 6.03 -4.43 -12.80
CA ALA A 115 5.61 -4.97 -11.53
C ALA A 115 5.28 -3.85 -10.51
N ALA A 116 6.06 -2.76 -10.48
CA ALA A 116 5.75 -1.59 -9.67
C ALA A 116 4.38 -0.97 -10.02
N ALA A 117 4.10 -0.75 -11.31
CA ALA A 117 2.84 -0.19 -11.77
C ALA A 117 1.64 -1.09 -11.41
N LYS A 118 1.77 -2.40 -11.62
CA LYS A 118 0.74 -3.38 -11.24
C LYS A 118 0.43 -3.34 -9.74
N VAL A 119 1.46 -3.34 -8.88
CA VAL A 119 1.25 -3.23 -7.43
C VAL A 119 0.56 -1.93 -7.07
N VAL A 120 0.98 -0.79 -7.65
CA VAL A 120 0.32 0.51 -7.40
C VAL A 120 -1.15 0.47 -7.81
N ASN A 121 -1.48 -0.14 -8.96
CA ASN A 121 -2.87 -0.28 -9.40
C ASN A 121 -3.70 -1.12 -8.43
N MET A 122 -3.18 -2.26 -7.96
CA MET A 122 -3.90 -3.09 -6.98
C MET A 122 -4.08 -2.39 -5.63
N ILE A 123 -3.10 -1.60 -5.18
CA ILE A 123 -3.22 -0.80 -3.96
C ILE A 123 -4.26 0.30 -4.13
N LYS A 124 -4.26 0.99 -5.29
CA LYS A 124 -5.31 1.96 -5.66
C LYS A 124 -6.69 1.31 -5.50
N ASP A 125 -6.92 0.17 -6.14
CA ASP A 125 -8.23 -0.50 -6.13
C ASP A 125 -8.66 -0.91 -4.71
N ASN A 126 -7.74 -1.42 -3.90
CA ASN A 126 -8.00 -1.75 -2.49
C ASN A 126 -8.40 -0.53 -1.64
N LEU A 127 -7.86 0.64 -1.96
CA LEU A 127 -8.08 1.87 -1.20
C LEU A 127 -9.24 2.71 -1.74
N GLN A 128 -9.79 2.41 -2.91
CA GLN A 128 -10.83 3.22 -3.56
C GLN A 128 -12.04 3.46 -2.66
N ASN A 129 -12.46 2.44 -1.91
CA ASN A 129 -13.63 2.51 -1.02
C ASN A 129 -13.28 2.83 0.44
N ILE A 130 -12.00 2.93 0.78
CA ILE A 130 -11.53 3.13 2.16
C ILE A 130 -10.92 4.53 2.32
N ILE A 131 -9.98 4.87 1.45
CA ILE A 131 -9.22 6.13 1.46
C ILE A 131 -9.18 6.68 0.03
N PRO A 132 -10.32 7.21 -0.49
CA PRO A 132 -10.45 7.60 -1.90
C PRO A 132 -9.38 8.60 -2.35
N GLU A 133 -9.01 9.52 -1.47
CA GLU A 133 -7.98 10.54 -1.73
C GLU A 133 -6.59 9.93 -2.02
N VAL A 134 -6.22 8.84 -1.32
CA VAL A 134 -4.97 8.13 -1.58
C VAL A 134 -5.08 7.36 -2.88
N SER A 135 -6.21 6.68 -3.11
CA SER A 135 -6.49 5.97 -4.37
C SER A 135 -6.32 6.89 -5.59
N MET A 136 -6.91 8.08 -5.58
CA MET A 136 -6.77 9.05 -6.69
C MET A 136 -5.31 9.47 -6.93
N LYS A 137 -4.52 9.65 -5.87
CA LYS A 137 -3.10 9.99 -6.02
C LYS A 137 -2.25 8.82 -6.48
N LEU A 138 -2.62 7.59 -6.14
CA LEU A 138 -1.96 6.40 -6.67
C LEU A 138 -2.33 6.13 -8.12
N GLU A 139 -3.52 6.52 -8.56
CA GLU A 139 -3.90 6.52 -9.99
C GLU A 139 -2.99 7.44 -10.81
N GLU A 140 -2.77 8.69 -10.38
CA GLU A 140 -1.81 9.61 -11.02
C GLU A 140 -0.39 9.01 -11.11
N VAL A 141 0.03 8.29 -10.06
CA VAL A 141 1.32 7.59 -10.04
C VAL A 141 1.34 6.43 -11.04
N ASN A 142 0.29 5.61 -11.06
CA ASN A 142 0.15 4.49 -11.98
C ASN A 142 0.19 4.97 -13.43
N ASP A 143 -0.58 6.00 -13.80
CA ASP A 143 -0.60 6.54 -15.16
C ASP A 143 0.78 7.04 -15.59
N SER A 144 1.49 7.71 -14.67
CA SER A 144 2.88 8.13 -14.90
C SER A 144 3.81 6.93 -15.11
N LEU A 145 3.67 5.86 -14.33
CA LEU A 145 4.47 4.64 -14.51
C LEU A 145 4.16 3.95 -15.85
N GLN A 146 2.88 3.82 -16.21
CA GLN A 146 2.44 3.19 -17.47
C GLN A 146 2.96 3.96 -18.69
N SER A 147 2.87 5.29 -18.69
CA SER A 147 3.43 6.09 -19.79
C SER A 147 4.96 5.95 -19.89
N MET A 148 5.69 5.85 -18.77
CA MET A 148 7.14 5.60 -18.82
C MET A 148 7.46 4.21 -19.37
N ILE A 149 6.68 3.19 -19.02
CA ILE A 149 6.85 1.82 -19.53
C ILE A 149 6.69 1.80 -21.05
N LEU A 150 5.66 2.49 -21.59
CA LEU A 150 5.44 2.60 -23.03
C LEU A 150 6.61 3.27 -23.74
N GLU A 151 7.08 4.42 -23.23
CA GLU A 151 8.24 5.16 -23.78
C GLU A 151 9.51 4.30 -23.81
N VAL A 152 9.76 3.50 -22.77
CA VAL A 152 10.93 2.60 -22.69
C VAL A 152 10.76 1.40 -23.61
N GLY A 153 9.55 0.84 -23.72
CA GLY A 153 9.24 -0.29 -24.60
C GLY A 153 9.43 0.06 -26.07
N GLU A 154 8.95 1.22 -26.51
CA GLU A 154 9.17 1.74 -27.87
C GLU A 154 10.65 1.96 -28.18
N ALA A 155 11.44 2.41 -27.19
CA ALA A 155 12.86 2.72 -27.37
C ALA A 155 13.78 1.49 -27.39
N THR A 156 13.34 0.34 -26.86
CA THR A 156 14.22 -0.82 -26.63
C THR A 156 13.88 -2.07 -27.43
N GLU A 157 12.78 -2.08 -28.20
CA GLU A 157 12.25 -3.27 -28.90
C GLU A 157 12.15 -4.53 -28.00
N SER A 158 12.13 -4.33 -26.68
CA SER A 158 12.20 -5.40 -25.70
C SER A 158 10.80 -5.91 -25.39
N THR A 159 10.58 -7.22 -25.57
CA THR A 159 9.37 -7.89 -25.09
C THR A 159 9.46 -8.04 -23.57
N LEU A 160 8.75 -7.18 -22.84
CA LEU A 160 8.61 -7.29 -21.40
C LEU A 160 7.62 -8.43 -21.08
N SER A 161 8.06 -9.45 -20.34
CA SER A 161 7.16 -10.53 -19.90
C SER A 161 6.14 -10.00 -18.89
N MET A 162 4.88 -9.85 -19.35
CA MET A 162 3.76 -9.41 -18.52
C MET A 162 3.41 -10.42 -17.43
N GLU A 163 3.60 -11.71 -17.69
CA GLU A 163 3.26 -12.82 -16.77
C GLU A 163 4.13 -12.77 -15.52
N ALA A 164 5.45 -12.72 -15.69
CA ALA A 164 6.38 -12.69 -14.56
C ALA A 164 6.22 -11.39 -13.72
N SER A 165 5.89 -10.27 -14.37
CA SER A 165 5.55 -9.02 -13.66
C SER A 165 4.27 -9.15 -12.83
N SER A 166 3.32 -10.02 -13.22
CA SER A 166 2.11 -10.29 -12.45
C SER A 166 2.41 -11.10 -11.20
N GLU A 167 3.14 -12.20 -11.37
CA GLU A 167 3.52 -13.10 -10.28
C GLU A 167 4.29 -12.34 -9.19
N GLU A 168 5.22 -11.47 -9.58
CA GLU A 168 5.97 -10.65 -8.63
C GLU A 168 5.07 -9.65 -7.89
N ALA A 169 4.11 -9.04 -8.58
CA ALA A 169 3.19 -8.10 -7.98
C ALA A 169 2.26 -8.78 -6.97
N GLU A 170 1.75 -9.96 -7.30
CA GLU A 170 0.94 -10.80 -6.41
C GLU A 170 1.72 -11.24 -5.18
N LYS A 171 2.99 -11.63 -5.36
CA LYS A 171 3.89 -12.00 -4.26
C LYS A 171 4.10 -10.83 -3.28
N ILE A 172 4.34 -9.62 -3.79
CA ILE A 172 4.51 -8.43 -2.94
C ILE A 172 3.26 -8.18 -2.09
N LEU A 173 2.06 -8.32 -2.67
CA LEU A 173 0.82 -8.15 -1.93
C LEU A 173 0.59 -9.26 -0.89
N ALA A 174 0.91 -10.51 -1.22
CA ALA A 174 0.77 -11.63 -0.29
C ALA A 174 1.68 -11.47 0.93
N GLU A 175 2.94 -11.07 0.71
CA GLU A 175 3.90 -10.77 1.77
C GLU A 175 3.42 -9.60 2.63
N ALA A 176 2.96 -8.52 2.00
CA ALA A 176 2.44 -7.35 2.71
C ALA A 176 1.21 -7.67 3.57
N ASN A 177 0.29 -8.50 3.07
CA ASN A 177 -0.87 -8.97 3.82
C ASN A 177 -0.46 -9.81 5.03
N THR A 178 0.48 -10.74 4.85
CA THR A 178 0.98 -11.61 5.92
C THR A 178 1.64 -10.79 7.02
N LEU A 179 2.49 -9.82 6.64
CA LEU A 179 3.14 -8.90 7.57
C LEU A 179 2.15 -7.98 8.27
N ALA A 180 1.12 -7.50 7.56
CA ALA A 180 0.07 -6.68 8.15
C ALA A 180 -0.71 -7.46 9.22
N GLU A 181 -1.07 -8.72 8.97
CA GLU A 181 -1.73 -9.56 9.98
C GLU A 181 -0.89 -9.75 11.23
N GLN A 182 0.42 -10.00 11.08
CA GLN A 182 1.33 -10.14 12.20
C GLN A 182 1.37 -8.86 13.04
N LYS A 183 1.60 -7.71 12.40
CA LYS A 183 1.67 -6.41 13.09
C LYS A 183 0.36 -6.02 13.79
N LEU A 184 -0.78 -6.34 13.20
CA LEU A 184 -2.08 -6.01 13.81
C LEU A 184 -2.39 -6.88 15.02
N ARG A 185 -1.96 -8.15 15.03
CA ARG A 185 -2.10 -9.01 16.21
C ARG A 185 -1.39 -8.40 17.42
N ASP A 186 -0.27 -7.72 17.20
CA ASP A 186 0.49 -7.07 18.28
C ASP A 186 -0.10 -5.72 18.70
N ALA A 187 -0.79 -5.02 17.80
CA ALA A 187 -1.29 -3.65 18.02
C ALA A 187 -2.72 -3.58 18.59
N PHE A 188 -3.55 -4.60 18.36
CA PHE A 188 -4.97 -4.58 18.72
C PHE A 188 -5.29 -5.52 19.89
N PRO A 189 -6.01 -5.07 20.92
CA PRO A 189 -6.33 -5.91 22.08
C PRO A 189 -7.29 -7.05 21.71
N GLU A 190 -7.17 -8.19 22.38
CA GLU A 190 -8.12 -9.30 22.22
C GLU A 190 -9.51 -8.90 22.72
N LEU A 191 -10.54 -9.15 21.92
CA LEU A 191 -11.93 -8.95 22.34
C LEU A 191 -12.29 -9.98 23.41
N PRO A 192 -13.04 -9.60 24.47
CA PRO A 192 -13.59 -10.60 25.39
C PRO A 192 -14.43 -11.60 24.59
N ALA A 193 -14.42 -12.87 25.00
CA ALA A 193 -15.22 -13.93 24.39
C ALA A 193 -16.72 -13.66 24.66
N VAL A 194 -17.28 -12.71 23.92
CA VAL A 194 -18.72 -12.53 23.80
C VAL A 194 -19.14 -13.66 22.88
N SER A 195 -19.50 -14.79 23.46
CA SER A 195 -20.11 -15.90 22.74
C SER A 195 -21.23 -15.32 21.89
N ALA A 196 -21.03 -15.27 20.58
CA ALA A 196 -22.14 -15.25 19.66
C ALA A 196 -22.80 -16.63 19.81
N GLU A 197 -23.64 -16.78 20.84
CA GLU A 197 -24.65 -17.82 20.80
C GLU A 197 -25.54 -17.49 19.60
N GLU A 198 -25.32 -18.22 18.51
CA GLU A 198 -26.31 -18.32 17.45
C GLU A 198 -27.66 -18.70 18.08
N PRO A 199 -28.71 -17.88 17.95
CA PRO A 199 -30.04 -18.31 18.32
C PRO A 199 -30.55 -19.21 17.20
N GLY A 200 -30.27 -20.52 17.27
CA GLY A 200 -30.92 -21.44 16.33
C GLY A 200 -30.26 -22.79 16.07
N ALA A 201 -29.85 -23.57 17.08
CA ALA A 201 -29.61 -25.00 16.87
C ALA A 201 -29.66 -25.79 18.19
N LYS A 202 -30.87 -26.02 18.73
CA LYS A 202 -31.28 -27.24 19.46
C LYS A 202 -32.67 -27.06 20.08
N ALA A 203 -33.69 -27.23 19.25
CA ALA A 203 -35.02 -27.64 19.69
C ALA A 203 -35.63 -28.56 18.61
N ALA A 204 -34.91 -29.63 18.28
CA ALA A 204 -35.41 -30.78 17.57
C ALA A 204 -34.54 -31.96 17.98
N GLU A 205 -34.96 -32.65 19.04
CA GLU A 205 -34.76 -34.07 19.36
C GLU A 205 -34.76 -34.28 20.88
N ARG A 206 -35.96 -34.53 21.41
CA ARG A 206 -36.37 -35.70 22.23
C ARG A 206 -37.55 -35.35 23.13
#